data_AF-A0A834Y678-F1
#
_entry.id   AF-A0A834Y678-F1
#
_cell.length_a   1.000
_cell.length_b   1.000
_cell.length_c   1.000
_cell.angle_alpha   90.00
_cell.angle_beta   90.00
_cell.angle_gamma   90.00
#
_symmetry.space_group_name_H-M   'P 1'
#
loop_
_entity.id
_entity.type
_entity.pdbx_description
1 polymer ?
#
loop_
_entity_poly.entity_id
_entity_poly.type
_entity_poly.pdbx_seq_one_letter_code
_entity_poly.pdbx_strand_id
1 'polypeptide(L)'
;MFECIRIVATSLTDYESAVRLAVEKIRELVVDDDPNIKYIGLKVLLILGPKHLWAVLENEVMIKSLSDADPNIKLESLRLVMGMVSESDVVEISRVLINYALKSDPEFCNDILGSIQSTCSRNLDEIIVDFDWYVSLPGEMSRNSHFHKGEEIENQLIDIGTRVKDVRQVLTHVGRDLLIDPALLGNPFLHKILSAAEIMGSEHYSLPMVAKLFNTHLQLKHILHSLFFVIGLSFGIITTLYLKSLSFSLQDTQLTLSPSVSSPPSPPPQLQAPPPPPLPSLSLVSPLSRISFPSNITSNDSSSSSTVALKEQSPLMHNMDDEELFWRASMVPRIQDFPYQRVSKVAFMFLTKGHMPLGPLWEKFFKGHEGLYSIYIHTDPFFDVSAPEDSVFHKRRIPSKPVEWGSWTMIDAERRLLANALLDFSNERFVLLSESCIPLFNFTTVYNYLINSNQSFLGSFDDPRKVGRGRYNRQMWPVISIADWRKGSQWFEVHRNLATEIISDRKYYPVFQDYCHPPCYMDEHYIPTLVNMLSPELNSNRSLTWVDWSRGGPHPGRFLWQDITDEFLNRIRFGENCTYNENTISTCFLFARKFMPSTLEPLLRIAPLLLGFDP
;
A
#
# COMPACT_ATOMS: atom_id res chain seq x y z
N MET A 1 -8.77 0.46 -39.09
CA MET A 1 -9.13 1.61 -38.23
C MET A 1 -8.73 1.37 -36.78
N PHE A 2 -9.33 0.40 -36.08
CA PHE A 2 -9.00 0.10 -34.68
C PHE A 2 -7.50 -0.10 -34.41
N GLU A 3 -6.80 -0.93 -35.20
CA GLU A 3 -5.35 -1.16 -35.01
C GLU A 3 -4.51 0.12 -35.14
N CYS A 4 -4.92 1.05 -36.01
CA CYS A 4 -4.25 2.35 -36.15
C CYS A 4 -4.44 3.20 -34.89
N ILE A 5 -5.67 3.24 -34.36
CA ILE A 5 -5.98 3.93 -33.11
C ILE A 5 -5.20 3.31 -31.95
N ARG A 6 -5.14 1.97 -31.87
CA ARG A 6 -4.38 1.24 -30.85
C ARG A 6 -2.89 1.55 -30.91
N ILE A 7 -2.30 1.60 -32.10
CA ILE A 7 -0.90 2.00 -32.28
C ILE A 7 -0.67 3.43 -31.78
N VAL A 8 -1.56 4.36 -32.11
CA VAL A 8 -1.45 5.74 -31.61
C VAL A 8 -1.53 5.77 -30.08
N ALA A 9 -2.50 5.06 -29.50
CA ALA A 9 -2.72 5.02 -28.06
C ALA A 9 -1.60 4.33 -27.25
N THR A 10 -0.84 3.42 -27.87
CA THR A 10 0.20 2.65 -27.17
C THR A 10 1.61 3.14 -27.48
N SER A 11 1.86 3.65 -28.69
CA SER A 11 3.21 3.86 -29.20
C SER A 11 3.50 5.29 -29.69
N LEU A 12 2.46 6.10 -29.92
CA LEU A 12 2.61 7.48 -30.45
C LEU A 12 1.94 8.51 -29.55
N THR A 13 1.86 8.24 -28.24
CA THR A 13 1.20 9.12 -27.28
C THR A 13 1.83 10.50 -27.17
N ASP A 14 3.08 10.67 -27.59
CA ASP A 14 3.80 11.94 -27.46
C ASP A 14 3.51 12.91 -28.62
N TYR A 15 2.78 12.43 -29.65
CA TYR A 15 2.36 13.23 -30.81
C TYR A 15 0.91 13.70 -30.65
N GLU A 16 0.72 14.88 -30.05
CA GLU A 16 -0.61 15.39 -29.66
C GLU A 16 -1.63 15.42 -30.82
N SER A 17 -1.21 15.79 -32.03
CA SER A 17 -2.09 15.82 -33.21
C SER A 17 -2.60 14.44 -33.61
N ALA A 18 -1.78 13.40 -33.48
CA ALA A 18 -2.17 12.02 -33.74
C ALA A 18 -3.14 11.52 -32.66
N VAL A 19 -2.85 11.85 -31.39
CA VAL A 19 -3.72 11.51 -30.26
C VAL A 19 -5.11 12.16 -30.41
N ARG A 20 -5.18 13.46 -30.75
CA ARG A 20 -6.46 14.16 -31.02
C ARG A 20 -7.30 13.47 -32.09
N LEU A 21 -6.68 13.10 -33.21
CA LEU A 21 -7.38 12.39 -34.27
C LEU A 21 -7.83 10.98 -33.82
N ALA A 22 -7.00 10.27 -33.06
CA ALA A 22 -7.36 8.97 -32.51
C ALA A 22 -8.55 9.09 -31.54
N VAL A 23 -8.57 10.11 -30.67
CA VAL A 23 -9.67 10.35 -29.72
C VAL A 23 -10.98 10.69 -30.43
N GLU A 24 -10.93 11.48 -31.50
CA GLU A 24 -12.10 11.76 -32.35
C GLU A 24 -12.67 10.46 -32.95
N LYS A 25 -11.79 9.56 -33.43
CA LYS A 25 -12.20 8.24 -33.94
C LYS A 25 -12.66 7.28 -32.88
N ILE A 26 -12.13 7.35 -31.67
CA ILE A 26 -12.61 6.53 -30.54
C ILE A 26 -14.04 6.95 -30.15
N ARG A 27 -14.39 8.23 -30.25
CA ARG A 27 -15.76 8.69 -29.99
C ARG A 27 -16.78 8.01 -30.91
N GLU A 28 -16.43 7.81 -32.19
CA GLU A 28 -17.26 7.06 -33.13
C GLU A 28 -17.47 5.61 -32.68
N LEU A 29 -16.43 4.96 -32.12
CA LEU A 29 -16.51 3.58 -31.60
C LEU A 29 -17.36 3.47 -30.33
N VAL A 30 -17.29 4.46 -29.43
CA VAL A 30 -17.99 4.42 -28.13
C VAL A 30 -19.50 4.69 -28.28
N VAL A 31 -19.93 5.30 -29.38
CA VAL A 31 -21.36 5.54 -29.69
C VAL A 31 -21.96 4.41 -30.54
N ASP A 32 -21.16 3.42 -30.95
CA ASP A 32 -21.61 2.33 -31.81
C ASP A 32 -22.69 1.45 -31.12
N ASP A 33 -23.59 0.91 -31.93
CA ASP A 33 -24.67 0.01 -31.49
C ASP A 33 -24.13 -1.38 -31.12
N ASP A 34 -22.98 -1.79 -31.68
CA ASP A 34 -22.33 -3.05 -31.34
C ASP A 34 -21.60 -2.94 -29.98
N PRO A 35 -21.98 -3.75 -28.97
CA PRO A 35 -21.38 -3.72 -27.65
C PRO A 35 -19.87 -4.03 -27.65
N ASN A 36 -19.38 -4.85 -28.60
CA ASN A 36 -17.96 -5.17 -28.69
C ASN A 36 -17.15 -3.98 -29.21
N ILE A 37 -17.69 -3.25 -30.18
CA ILE A 37 -17.04 -2.05 -30.73
C ILE A 37 -16.97 -0.95 -29.66
N LYS A 38 -18.07 -0.77 -28.91
CA LYS A 38 -18.14 0.15 -27.77
C LYS A 38 -17.13 -0.22 -26.68
N TYR A 39 -17.09 -1.49 -26.27
CA TYR A 39 -16.14 -1.99 -25.28
C TYR A 39 -14.68 -1.73 -25.69
N ILE A 40 -14.36 -2.00 -26.96
CA ILE A 40 -13.04 -1.77 -27.53
C ILE A 40 -12.68 -0.27 -27.50
N GLY A 41 -13.62 0.62 -27.83
CA GLY A 41 -13.42 2.07 -27.73
C GLY A 41 -13.09 2.52 -26.30
N LEU A 42 -13.83 2.04 -25.31
CA LEU A 42 -13.59 2.32 -23.88
C LEU A 42 -12.21 1.79 -23.43
N LYS A 43 -11.84 0.58 -23.83
CA LYS A 43 -10.52 -0.02 -23.59
C LYS A 43 -9.37 0.87 -24.06
N VAL A 44 -9.52 1.51 -25.21
CA VAL A 44 -8.47 2.40 -25.76
C VAL A 44 -8.40 3.72 -25.00
N LEU A 45 -9.53 4.30 -24.58
CA LEU A 45 -9.52 5.47 -23.69
C LEU A 45 -8.79 5.18 -22.37
N LEU A 46 -8.89 3.95 -21.86
CA LEU A 46 -8.24 3.56 -20.61
C LEU A 46 -6.71 3.54 -20.75
N ILE A 47 -6.22 3.17 -21.93
CA ILE A 47 -4.79 3.20 -22.27
C ILE A 47 -4.30 4.65 -22.39
N LEU A 48 -5.12 5.55 -22.95
CA LEU A 48 -4.76 6.97 -23.14
C LEU A 48 -4.84 7.79 -21.85
N GLY A 49 -5.78 7.48 -20.96
CA GLY A 49 -6.12 8.27 -19.77
C GLY A 49 -4.93 8.69 -18.88
N PRO A 50 -3.98 7.79 -18.54
CA PRO A 50 -2.84 8.14 -17.69
C PRO A 50 -1.92 9.23 -18.25
N LYS A 51 -1.85 9.40 -19.57
CA LYS A 51 -1.03 10.44 -20.24
C LYS A 51 -1.86 11.62 -20.76
N HIS A 52 -3.11 11.39 -21.13
CA HIS A 52 -3.97 12.36 -21.83
C HIS A 52 -5.35 12.44 -21.16
N LEU A 53 -5.41 12.97 -19.95
CA LEU A 53 -6.65 13.04 -19.16
C LEU A 53 -7.79 13.78 -19.91
N TRP A 54 -7.45 14.79 -20.71
CA TRP A 54 -8.40 15.55 -21.54
C TRP A 54 -9.16 14.64 -22.54
N ALA A 55 -8.51 13.60 -23.06
CA ALA A 55 -9.12 12.67 -24.01
C ALA A 55 -10.28 11.89 -23.38
N VAL A 56 -10.24 11.68 -22.08
CA VAL A 56 -11.30 10.99 -21.34
C VAL A 56 -12.36 11.99 -20.85
N LEU A 57 -11.96 13.19 -20.42
CA LEU A 57 -12.86 14.26 -19.95
C LEU A 57 -13.81 14.80 -21.04
N GLU A 58 -13.36 14.89 -22.29
CA GLU A 58 -14.19 15.42 -23.37
C GLU A 58 -15.29 14.45 -23.82
N ASN A 59 -15.24 13.17 -23.41
CA ASN A 59 -16.14 12.12 -23.86
C ASN A 59 -17.29 11.86 -22.85
N GLU A 60 -18.31 12.73 -22.84
CA GLU A 60 -19.54 12.58 -22.01
C GLU A 60 -20.25 11.21 -22.18
N VAL A 61 -20.01 10.51 -23.28
CA VAL A 61 -20.59 9.19 -23.60
C VAL A 61 -20.10 8.10 -22.61
N MET A 62 -18.93 8.29 -22.00
CA MET A 62 -18.40 7.35 -21.01
C MET A 62 -19.31 7.26 -19.77
N ILE A 63 -19.77 8.40 -19.21
CA ILE A 63 -20.71 8.40 -18.07
C ILE A 63 -22.04 7.75 -18.47
N LYS A 64 -22.53 7.95 -19.70
CA LYS A 64 -23.74 7.29 -20.21
C LYS A 64 -23.58 5.77 -20.30
N SER A 65 -22.36 5.28 -20.53
CA SER A 65 -22.04 3.85 -20.63
C SER A 65 -22.11 3.11 -19.29
N LEU A 66 -22.21 3.82 -18.15
CA LEU A 66 -22.51 3.23 -16.84
C LEU A 66 -23.92 2.61 -16.79
N SER A 67 -24.82 3.04 -17.67
CA SER A 67 -26.18 2.50 -17.82
C SER A 67 -26.34 1.55 -19.01
N ASP A 68 -25.25 1.07 -19.61
CA ASP A 68 -25.32 0.14 -20.74
C ASP A 68 -25.95 -1.19 -20.33
N ALA A 69 -26.53 -1.93 -21.28
CA ALA A 69 -27.12 -3.24 -21.00
C ALA A 69 -26.04 -4.32 -20.76
N ASP A 70 -24.84 -4.15 -21.34
CA ASP A 70 -23.74 -5.10 -21.21
C ASP A 70 -22.94 -4.85 -19.91
N PRO A 71 -22.82 -5.85 -19.01
CA PRO A 71 -22.09 -5.71 -17.74
C PRO A 71 -20.58 -5.41 -17.93
N ASN A 72 -19.96 -5.87 -19.00
CA ASN A 72 -18.55 -5.60 -19.28
C ASN A 72 -18.33 -4.12 -19.64
N ILE A 73 -19.27 -3.53 -20.37
CA ILE A 73 -19.25 -2.11 -20.75
C ILE A 73 -19.46 -1.23 -19.51
N LYS A 74 -20.41 -1.60 -18.65
CA LYS A 74 -20.63 -0.95 -17.35
C LYS A 74 -19.36 -0.93 -16.49
N LEU A 75 -18.70 -2.09 -16.35
CA LEU A 75 -17.50 -2.22 -15.52
C LEU A 75 -16.30 -1.49 -16.10
N GLU A 76 -16.10 -1.53 -17.42
CA GLU A 76 -14.98 -0.84 -18.06
C GLU A 76 -15.18 0.69 -18.03
N SER A 77 -16.41 1.16 -18.19
CA SER A 77 -16.76 2.57 -17.98
C SER A 77 -16.50 3.00 -16.53
N LEU A 78 -16.88 2.19 -15.54
CA LEU A 78 -16.58 2.47 -14.14
C LEU A 78 -15.05 2.57 -13.90
N ARG A 79 -14.25 1.66 -14.45
CA ARG A 79 -12.78 1.72 -14.35
C ARG A 79 -12.19 3.00 -14.94
N LEU A 80 -12.72 3.44 -16.08
CA LEU A 80 -12.33 4.70 -16.71
C LEU A 80 -12.64 5.89 -15.80
N VAL A 81 -13.87 6.01 -15.33
CA VAL A 81 -14.30 7.08 -14.41
C VAL A 81 -13.39 7.11 -13.18
N MET A 82 -13.17 5.95 -12.56
CA MET A 82 -12.37 5.85 -11.35
C MET A 82 -10.88 6.11 -11.57
N GLY A 83 -10.36 5.87 -12.78
CA GLY A 83 -8.99 6.20 -13.17
C GLY A 83 -8.74 7.69 -13.41
N MET A 84 -9.80 8.49 -13.54
CA MET A 84 -9.72 9.95 -13.71
C MET A 84 -9.84 10.72 -12.39
N VAL A 85 -10.25 10.05 -11.31
CA VAL A 85 -10.49 10.69 -10.02
C VAL A 85 -9.20 11.33 -9.52
N SER A 86 -9.30 12.63 -9.25
CA SER A 86 -8.25 13.50 -8.75
C SER A 86 -8.75 14.28 -7.52
N GLU A 87 -7.86 15.03 -6.87
CA GLU A 87 -8.20 15.87 -5.73
C GLU A 87 -9.30 16.89 -6.04
N SER A 88 -9.33 17.42 -7.26
CA SER A 88 -10.27 18.47 -7.66
C SER A 88 -11.67 18.00 -8.02
N ASP A 89 -11.85 16.72 -8.36
CA ASP A 89 -13.10 16.20 -8.93
C ASP A 89 -13.70 15.01 -8.15
N VAL A 90 -12.99 14.46 -7.17
CA VAL A 90 -13.42 13.28 -6.41
C VAL A 90 -14.81 13.43 -5.81
N VAL A 91 -15.16 14.63 -5.33
CA VAL A 91 -16.45 14.93 -4.72
C VAL A 91 -17.57 14.85 -5.75
N GLU A 92 -17.37 15.46 -6.91
CA GLU A 92 -18.36 15.51 -7.99
C GLU A 92 -18.54 14.13 -8.63
N ILE A 93 -17.44 13.45 -8.95
CA ILE A 93 -17.46 12.10 -9.52
C ILE A 93 -18.14 11.12 -8.56
N SER A 94 -17.82 11.16 -7.27
CA SER A 94 -18.45 10.29 -6.27
C SER A 94 -19.95 10.54 -6.17
N ARG A 95 -20.42 11.79 -6.20
CA ARG A 95 -21.85 12.13 -6.19
C ARG A 95 -22.56 11.59 -7.43
N VAL A 96 -21.96 11.74 -8.62
CA VAL A 96 -22.52 11.20 -9.87
C VAL A 96 -22.64 9.69 -9.76
N LEU A 97 -21.58 9.00 -9.34
CA LEU A 97 -21.55 7.55 -9.22
C LEU A 97 -22.52 7.01 -8.16
N ILE A 98 -22.67 7.68 -7.01
CA ILE A 98 -23.67 7.30 -6.00
C ILE A 98 -25.10 7.40 -6.57
N ASN A 99 -25.40 8.44 -7.33
CA ASN A 99 -26.70 8.58 -8.00
C ASN A 99 -26.97 7.46 -9.02
N TYR A 100 -25.92 6.96 -9.69
CA TYR A 100 -26.04 5.78 -10.54
C TYR A 100 -26.23 4.50 -9.71
N ALA A 101 -25.46 4.31 -8.64
CA ALA A 101 -25.57 3.15 -7.76
C ALA A 101 -26.99 2.98 -7.19
N LEU A 102 -27.69 4.08 -6.89
CA LEU A 102 -29.09 4.06 -6.43
C LEU A 102 -30.09 3.53 -7.47
N LYS A 103 -29.74 3.57 -8.76
CA LYS A 103 -30.59 3.14 -9.89
C LYS A 103 -30.14 1.82 -10.50
N SER A 104 -28.99 1.30 -10.09
CA SER A 104 -28.35 0.10 -10.62
C SER A 104 -28.86 -1.17 -9.92
N ASP A 105 -28.59 -2.32 -10.53
CA ASP A 105 -28.77 -3.62 -9.90
C ASP A 105 -27.83 -3.79 -8.68
N PRO A 106 -28.17 -4.67 -7.71
CA PRO A 106 -27.40 -4.83 -6.47
C PRO A 106 -25.93 -5.19 -6.66
N GLU A 107 -25.58 -5.95 -7.70
CA GLU A 107 -24.21 -6.40 -7.96
C GLU A 107 -23.37 -5.22 -8.45
N PHE A 108 -23.82 -4.53 -9.49
CA PHE A 108 -23.12 -3.36 -10.02
C PHE A 108 -23.11 -2.17 -9.05
N CYS A 109 -24.15 -2.02 -8.23
CA CYS A 109 -24.16 -1.06 -7.12
C CYS A 109 -22.99 -1.30 -6.16
N ASN A 110 -22.70 -2.54 -5.77
CA ASN A 110 -21.57 -2.86 -4.91
C ASN A 110 -20.22 -2.59 -5.60
N ASP A 111 -20.13 -2.83 -6.92
CA ASP A 111 -18.92 -2.50 -7.69
C ASP A 111 -18.64 -0.99 -7.70
N ILE A 112 -19.68 -0.16 -7.92
CA ILE A 112 -19.57 1.30 -7.89
C ILE A 112 -19.13 1.77 -6.49
N LEU A 113 -19.90 1.43 -5.46
CA LEU A 113 -19.65 1.90 -4.10
C LEU A 113 -18.32 1.38 -3.56
N GLY A 114 -17.97 0.13 -3.87
CA GLY A 114 -16.68 -0.46 -3.53
C GLY A 114 -15.50 0.18 -4.27
N SER A 115 -15.70 0.64 -5.50
CA SER A 115 -14.66 1.37 -6.25
C SER A 115 -14.43 2.77 -5.67
N ILE A 116 -15.49 3.52 -5.34
CA ILE A 116 -15.40 4.80 -4.65
C ILE A 116 -14.65 4.63 -3.32
N GLN A 117 -15.05 3.66 -2.51
CA GLN A 117 -14.41 3.37 -1.23
C GLN A 117 -12.94 2.99 -1.41
N SER A 118 -12.60 2.13 -2.36
CA SER A 118 -11.22 1.74 -2.66
C SER A 118 -10.35 2.93 -3.09
N THR A 119 -10.86 3.80 -3.97
CA THR A 119 -10.14 4.99 -4.43
C THR A 119 -9.95 6.00 -3.31
N CYS A 120 -11.01 6.27 -2.54
CA CYS A 120 -10.94 7.17 -1.40
C CYS A 120 -10.03 6.61 -0.29
N SER A 121 -10.01 5.30 -0.05
CA SER A 121 -9.19 4.71 1.01
C SER A 121 -7.70 4.57 0.65
N ARG A 122 -7.39 4.15 -0.58
CA ARG A 122 -6.00 4.01 -1.06
C ARG A 122 -5.28 5.35 -1.20
N ASN A 123 -6.05 6.40 -1.47
CA ASN A 123 -5.57 7.76 -1.71
C ASN A 123 -6.17 8.76 -0.71
N LEU A 124 -6.47 8.31 0.50
CA LEU A 124 -7.21 9.08 1.51
C LEU A 124 -6.58 10.45 1.75
N ASP A 125 -5.25 10.52 1.85
CA ASP A 125 -4.54 11.78 2.03
C ASP A 125 -3.93 12.31 0.72
N GLU A 126 -4.15 11.61 -0.41
CA GLU A 126 -3.77 11.98 -1.79
C GLU A 126 -4.84 12.74 -2.57
N ILE A 127 -6.11 12.45 -2.30
CA ILE A 127 -7.24 12.92 -3.09
C ILE A 127 -8.28 13.64 -2.20
N ILE A 128 -8.34 13.35 -0.90
CA ILE A 128 -9.38 13.88 -0.01
C ILE A 128 -8.83 15.06 0.79
N VAL A 129 -9.31 16.26 0.45
CA VAL A 129 -9.02 17.52 1.16
C VAL A 129 -10.13 17.87 2.15
N ASP A 130 -11.36 17.47 1.82
CA ASP A 130 -12.56 17.72 2.59
C ASP A 130 -12.97 16.46 3.36
N PHE A 131 -12.47 16.34 4.58
CA PHE A 131 -12.82 15.22 5.46
C PHE A 131 -14.27 15.28 5.95
N ASP A 132 -14.92 16.45 5.95
CA ASP A 132 -16.33 16.57 6.33
C ASP A 132 -17.22 15.91 5.27
N TRP A 133 -16.90 16.15 3.98
CA TRP A 133 -17.52 15.42 2.88
C TRP A 133 -17.25 13.92 2.96
N TYR A 134 -15.99 13.51 3.16
CA TYR A 134 -15.65 12.09 3.21
C TYR A 134 -16.34 11.35 4.36
N VAL A 135 -16.48 11.98 5.52
CA VAL A 135 -17.20 11.38 6.67
C VAL A 135 -18.72 11.35 6.44
N SER A 136 -19.25 12.24 5.60
CA SER A 136 -20.66 12.23 5.16
C SER A 136 -20.94 11.16 4.10
N LEU A 137 -19.93 10.77 3.33
CA LEU A 137 -20.02 9.82 2.23
C LEU A 137 -20.55 8.43 2.68
N PRO A 138 -20.07 7.80 3.78
CA PRO A 138 -20.69 6.61 4.36
C PRO A 138 -22.18 6.75 4.66
N GLY A 139 -22.62 7.93 5.11
CA GLY A 139 -24.03 8.20 5.33
C GLY A 139 -24.83 8.17 4.03
N GLU A 140 -24.29 8.71 2.94
CA GLU A 140 -24.89 8.61 1.60
C GLU A 140 -24.91 7.16 1.10
N MET A 141 -23.80 6.43 1.23
CA MET A 141 -23.71 5.02 0.84
C MET A 141 -24.67 4.13 1.64
N SER A 142 -24.87 4.43 2.93
CA SER A 142 -25.72 3.63 3.81
C SER A 142 -27.22 3.67 3.50
N ARG A 143 -27.64 4.68 2.74
CA ARG A 143 -29.00 4.78 2.21
C ARG A 143 -29.28 3.77 1.11
N ASN A 144 -28.25 3.07 0.62
CA ASN A 144 -28.38 1.97 -0.30
C ASN A 144 -28.47 0.63 0.47
N SER A 145 -29.61 -0.06 0.35
CA SER A 145 -29.89 -1.31 1.06
C SER A 145 -29.03 -2.51 0.64
N HIS A 146 -28.28 -2.40 -0.46
CA HIS A 146 -27.53 -3.50 -1.05
C HIS A 146 -26.02 -3.44 -0.78
N PHE A 147 -25.52 -2.45 -0.03
CA PHE A 147 -24.09 -2.30 0.20
C PHE A 147 -23.56 -3.27 1.28
N HIS A 148 -22.58 -4.11 0.93
CA HIS A 148 -22.10 -5.20 1.80
C HIS A 148 -20.71 -4.98 2.43
N LYS A 149 -19.98 -3.89 2.14
CA LYS A 149 -18.62 -3.64 2.66
C LYS A 149 -18.59 -2.81 3.95
N GLY A 150 -19.48 -3.14 4.89
CA GLY A 150 -19.74 -2.29 6.05
C GLY A 150 -18.62 -2.21 7.09
N GLU A 151 -17.86 -3.29 7.25
CA GLU A 151 -16.76 -3.40 8.22
C GLU A 151 -15.58 -2.50 7.84
N GLU A 152 -15.29 -2.37 6.55
CA GLU A 152 -14.14 -1.61 6.09
C GLU A 152 -14.38 -0.10 6.18
N ILE A 153 -15.62 0.34 6.01
CA ILE A 153 -16.01 1.73 6.28
C ILE A 153 -16.00 2.04 7.77
N GLU A 154 -16.46 1.13 8.63
CA GLU A 154 -16.36 1.29 10.10
C GLU A 154 -14.90 1.51 10.52
N ASN A 155 -14.00 0.64 10.07
CA ASN A 155 -12.58 0.75 10.39
C ASN A 155 -11.98 2.08 9.91
N GLN A 156 -12.36 2.54 8.71
CA GLN A 156 -11.92 3.83 8.15
C GLN A 156 -12.47 5.04 8.94
N LEU A 157 -13.74 5.02 9.30
CA LEU A 157 -14.37 6.09 10.10
C LEU A 157 -13.76 6.17 11.50
N ILE A 158 -13.45 5.02 12.12
CA ILE A 158 -12.74 4.98 13.40
C ILE A 158 -11.32 5.54 13.24
N ASP A 159 -10.58 5.15 12.21
CA ASP A 159 -9.23 5.66 11.95
C ASP A 159 -9.22 7.17 11.71
N ILE A 160 -10.14 7.70 10.91
CA ILE A 160 -10.23 9.15 10.67
C ILE A 160 -10.73 9.91 11.88
N GLY A 161 -11.78 9.43 12.54
CA GLY A 161 -12.31 10.05 13.75
C GLY A 161 -11.30 10.06 14.90
N THR A 162 -10.42 9.06 14.99
CA THR A 162 -9.32 9.07 15.97
C THR A 162 -8.22 10.07 15.60
N ARG A 163 -7.88 10.21 14.31
CA ARG A 163 -6.76 11.05 13.81
C ARG A 163 -7.12 12.53 13.65
N VAL A 164 -8.34 12.85 13.23
CA VAL A 164 -8.80 14.21 12.94
C VAL A 164 -9.88 14.59 13.95
N LYS A 165 -9.65 15.63 14.74
CA LYS A 165 -10.59 16.02 15.82
C LYS A 165 -11.83 16.73 15.29
N ASP A 166 -11.67 17.57 14.27
CA ASP A 166 -12.72 18.46 13.79
C ASP A 166 -13.88 17.69 13.12
N VAL A 167 -13.57 16.56 12.50
CA VAL A 167 -14.55 15.69 11.81
C VAL A 167 -15.40 14.86 12.77
N ARG A 168 -15.02 14.75 14.05
CA ARG A 168 -15.76 13.95 15.05
C ARG A 168 -17.18 14.47 15.25
N GLN A 169 -17.33 15.79 15.20
CA GLN A 169 -18.63 16.44 15.30
C GLN A 169 -19.49 16.10 14.08
N VAL A 170 -18.92 16.12 12.87
CA VAL A 170 -19.61 15.72 11.63
C VAL A 170 -20.02 14.25 11.68
N LEU A 171 -19.13 13.36 12.13
CA LEU A 171 -19.42 11.93 12.27
C LEU A 171 -20.60 11.66 13.24
N THR A 172 -20.67 12.41 14.34
CA THR A 172 -21.80 12.29 15.29
C THR A 172 -23.10 12.83 14.71
N HIS A 173 -23.06 13.87 13.87
CA HIS A 173 -24.23 14.34 13.13
C HIS A 173 -24.69 13.30 12.11
N VAL A 174 -23.78 12.74 11.33
CA VAL A 174 -24.07 11.67 10.37
C VAL A 174 -24.69 10.45 11.08
N GLY A 175 -24.09 9.99 12.17
CA GLY A 175 -24.64 8.89 12.97
C GLY A 175 -26.05 9.18 13.52
N ARG A 176 -26.30 10.42 13.97
CA ARG A 176 -27.63 10.85 14.41
C ARG A 176 -28.64 10.83 13.26
N ASP A 177 -28.29 11.36 12.09
CA ASP A 177 -29.18 11.45 10.93
C ASP A 177 -29.57 10.07 10.41
N LEU A 178 -28.65 9.11 10.47
CA LEU A 178 -28.92 7.71 10.11
C LEU A 178 -29.79 7.00 11.15
N LEU A 179 -29.66 7.33 12.43
CA LEU A 179 -30.48 6.77 13.52
C LEU A 179 -31.95 7.18 13.45
N ILE A 180 -32.22 8.40 12.99
CA ILE A 180 -33.58 8.94 12.89
C ILE A 180 -34.27 8.56 11.59
N ASP A 181 -33.56 7.98 10.63
CA ASP A 181 -34.13 7.55 9.34
C ASP A 181 -34.82 6.18 9.49
N PRO A 182 -36.16 6.13 9.45
CA PRO A 182 -36.90 4.89 9.63
C PRO A 182 -36.69 3.89 8.48
N ALA A 183 -36.22 4.33 7.30
CA ALA A 183 -35.95 3.45 6.18
C ALA A 183 -34.69 2.59 6.38
N LEU A 184 -33.82 2.97 7.32
CA LEU A 184 -32.56 2.28 7.61
C LEU A 184 -32.65 1.32 8.81
N LEU A 185 -33.81 1.25 9.46
CA LEU A 185 -34.08 0.36 10.59
C LEU A 185 -33.99 -1.12 10.14
N GLY A 186 -32.90 -1.77 10.50
CA GLY A 186 -32.60 -3.17 10.13
C GLY A 186 -31.47 -3.34 9.11
N ASN A 187 -30.87 -2.24 8.63
CA ASN A 187 -29.67 -2.32 7.81
C ASN A 187 -28.46 -2.73 8.69
N PRO A 188 -27.78 -3.86 8.41
CA PRO A 188 -26.61 -4.29 9.20
C PRO A 188 -25.47 -3.29 9.17
N PHE A 189 -25.40 -2.44 8.14
CA PHE A 189 -24.41 -1.37 8.01
C PHE A 189 -24.61 -0.22 9.00
N LEU A 190 -25.85 0.01 9.45
CA LEU A 190 -26.17 1.05 10.42
C LEU A 190 -25.45 0.81 11.76
N HIS A 191 -25.39 -0.45 12.22
CA HIS A 191 -24.68 -0.81 13.45
C HIS A 191 -23.19 -0.43 13.43
N LYS A 192 -22.59 -0.47 12.24
CA LYS A 192 -21.16 -0.29 12.01
C LYS A 192 -20.78 1.20 12.06
N ILE A 193 -21.57 2.05 11.39
CA ILE A 193 -21.40 3.51 11.46
C ILE A 193 -21.69 4.03 12.89
N LEU A 194 -22.70 3.45 13.56
CA LEU A 194 -23.05 3.87 14.92
C LEU A 194 -22.02 3.47 15.96
N SER A 195 -21.40 2.30 15.81
CA SER A 195 -20.27 1.89 16.66
C SER A 195 -19.10 2.87 16.50
N ALA A 196 -18.77 3.26 15.26
CA ALA A 196 -17.75 4.28 15.00
C ALA A 196 -18.12 5.64 15.63
N ALA A 197 -19.36 6.10 15.50
CA ALA A 197 -19.83 7.36 16.08
C ALA A 197 -19.87 7.34 17.63
N GLU A 198 -20.21 6.21 18.24
CA GLU A 198 -20.27 6.02 19.70
C GLU A 198 -18.88 6.09 20.34
N ILE A 199 -17.89 5.39 19.75
CA ILE A 199 -16.50 5.42 20.22
C ILE A 199 -15.99 6.87 20.26
N MET A 200 -16.34 7.69 19.26
CA MET A 200 -15.90 9.09 19.16
C MET A 200 -16.68 10.07 20.04
N GLY A 201 -17.97 9.83 20.27
CA GLY A 201 -18.82 10.69 21.12
C GLY A 201 -18.47 10.65 22.61
N SER A 202 -17.77 9.60 23.04
CA SER A 202 -17.39 9.36 24.44
C SER A 202 -16.43 10.40 25.04
N GLU A 203 -15.72 11.20 24.22
CA GLU A 203 -14.74 12.19 24.70
C GLU A 203 -15.31 13.61 24.91
N HIS A 204 -16.50 13.96 24.40
CA HIS A 204 -16.98 15.37 24.48
C HIS A 204 -18.45 15.60 24.84
N TYR A 205 -19.37 14.66 24.66
CA TYR A 205 -20.76 14.86 25.12
C TYR A 205 -21.37 13.54 25.58
N SER A 206 -21.89 13.55 26.80
CA SER A 206 -22.71 12.47 27.34
C SER A 206 -23.91 12.24 26.40
N LEU A 207 -23.90 11.12 25.67
CA LEU A 207 -25.02 10.64 24.87
C LEU A 207 -25.69 9.41 25.52
N PRO A 208 -26.14 9.46 26.80
CA PRO A 208 -26.77 8.32 27.48
C PRO A 208 -28.21 8.06 27.01
N MET A 209 -28.74 8.82 26.04
CA MET A 209 -30.11 8.69 25.56
C MET A 209 -30.26 7.63 24.46
N VAL A 210 -29.27 7.49 23.56
CA VAL A 210 -29.33 6.53 22.43
C VAL A 210 -29.10 5.10 22.92
N ALA A 211 -28.12 4.88 23.81
CA ALA A 211 -27.89 3.58 24.44
C ALA A 211 -29.10 3.12 25.27
N LYS A 212 -29.81 4.04 25.95
CA LYS A 212 -31.06 3.71 26.67
C LYS A 212 -32.19 3.33 25.72
N LEU A 213 -32.40 4.07 24.64
CA LEU A 213 -33.48 3.79 23.68
C LEU A 213 -33.26 2.46 22.94
N PHE A 214 -32.01 2.13 22.62
CA PHE A 214 -31.66 0.91 21.89
C PHE A 214 -31.70 -0.34 22.78
N ASN A 215 -31.20 -0.23 24.03
CA ASN A 215 -31.27 -1.32 24.99
C ASN A 215 -32.74 -1.62 25.36
N THR A 216 -33.61 -0.61 25.44
CA THR A 216 -35.06 -0.84 25.61
C THR A 216 -35.70 -1.55 24.43
N HIS A 217 -35.28 -1.28 23.18
CA HIS A 217 -35.87 -1.92 22.00
C HIS A 217 -35.40 -3.37 21.81
N LEU A 218 -34.14 -3.67 22.15
CA LEU A 218 -33.60 -5.04 22.13
C LEU A 218 -34.23 -5.90 23.24
N GLN A 219 -34.36 -5.33 24.46
CA GLN A 219 -35.08 -5.96 25.57
C GLN A 219 -36.55 -6.23 25.21
N LEU A 220 -37.24 -5.29 24.55
CA LEU A 220 -38.64 -5.47 24.13
C LEU A 220 -38.79 -6.62 23.11
N LYS A 221 -37.84 -6.77 22.18
CA LYS A 221 -37.85 -7.86 21.19
C LYS A 221 -37.62 -9.23 21.85
N HIS A 222 -36.73 -9.33 22.83
CA HIS A 222 -36.50 -10.55 23.62
C HIS A 222 -37.69 -10.87 24.55
N ILE A 223 -38.32 -9.86 25.13
CA ILE A 223 -39.54 -10.02 25.94
C ILE A 223 -40.71 -10.52 25.06
N LEU A 224 -40.93 -9.94 23.87
CA LEU A 224 -41.97 -10.41 22.94
C LEU A 224 -41.73 -11.86 22.50
N HIS A 225 -40.49 -12.23 22.15
CA HIS A 225 -40.16 -13.62 21.79
C HIS A 225 -40.40 -14.59 22.94
N SER A 226 -40.05 -14.20 24.16
CA SER A 226 -40.31 -15.00 25.36
C SER A 226 -41.82 -15.14 25.63
N LEU A 227 -42.59 -14.06 25.40
CA LEU A 227 -44.05 -14.08 25.51
C LEU A 227 -44.70 -15.00 24.47
N PHE A 228 -44.29 -14.92 23.20
CA PHE A 228 -44.77 -15.82 22.15
C PHE A 228 -44.37 -17.27 22.39
N PHE A 229 -43.19 -17.52 22.94
CA PHE A 229 -42.76 -18.86 23.33
C PHE A 229 -43.64 -19.42 24.46
N VAL A 230 -43.92 -18.64 25.50
CA VAL A 230 -44.79 -19.05 26.62
C VAL A 230 -46.24 -19.26 26.15
N ILE A 231 -46.76 -18.40 25.29
CA ILE A 231 -48.10 -18.57 24.68
C ILE A 231 -48.14 -19.85 23.83
N GLY A 232 -47.14 -20.08 22.98
CA GLY A 232 -47.03 -21.27 22.15
C GLY A 232 -46.90 -22.56 22.96
N LEU A 233 -46.09 -22.54 24.02
CA LEU A 233 -45.96 -23.66 24.95
C LEU A 233 -47.28 -23.97 25.66
N SER A 234 -47.98 -22.92 26.11
CA SER A 234 -49.29 -23.04 26.77
C SER A 234 -50.35 -23.62 25.82
N PHE A 235 -50.39 -23.13 24.57
CA PHE A 235 -51.29 -23.66 23.54
C PHE A 235 -50.96 -25.12 23.21
N GLY A 236 -49.68 -25.48 23.11
CA GLY A 236 -49.23 -26.84 22.88
C GLY A 236 -49.65 -27.80 23.99
N ILE A 237 -49.49 -27.39 25.26
CA ILE A 237 -49.90 -28.17 26.42
C ILE A 237 -51.43 -28.35 26.45
N ILE A 238 -52.20 -27.28 26.23
CA ILE A 238 -53.67 -27.32 26.21
C ILE A 238 -54.16 -28.24 25.08
N THR A 239 -53.59 -28.12 23.88
CA THR A 239 -53.94 -28.95 22.72
C THR A 239 -53.61 -30.42 22.97
N THR A 240 -52.48 -30.71 23.62
CA THR A 240 -52.07 -32.08 23.98
C THR A 240 -52.99 -32.68 25.05
N LEU A 241 -53.45 -31.88 26.02
CA LEU A 241 -54.41 -32.30 27.04
C LEU A 241 -55.82 -32.53 26.46
N TYR A 242 -56.24 -31.72 25.48
CA TYR A 242 -57.52 -31.89 24.76
C TYR A 242 -57.53 -33.12 23.85
N LEU A 243 -56.41 -33.42 23.19
CA LEU A 243 -56.27 -34.65 22.40
C LEU A 243 -56.25 -35.91 23.28
N LYS A 244 -55.75 -35.80 24.51
CA LYS A 244 -55.74 -36.91 25.48
C LYS A 244 -57.13 -37.19 26.08
N SER A 245 -58.02 -36.20 26.15
CA SER A 245 -59.41 -36.38 26.63
C SER A 245 -60.36 -37.00 25.60
N LEU A 246 -59.92 -37.20 24.35
CA LEU A 246 -60.73 -37.74 23.25
C LEU A 246 -60.51 -39.25 22.98
N SER A 247 -59.89 -39.98 23.90
CA SER A 247 -59.73 -41.45 23.79
C SER A 247 -60.39 -42.20 24.98
N PHE A 248 -61.68 -42.47 24.85
CA PHE A 248 -62.41 -43.60 25.46
C PHE A 248 -62.70 -44.58 24.30
N SER A 249 -62.73 -45.91 24.40
CA SER A 249 -62.72 -46.88 25.49
C SER A 249 -62.30 -48.22 24.90
N LEU A 250 -61.55 -49.00 25.66
CA LEU A 250 -61.22 -50.40 25.43
C LEU A 250 -62.40 -51.30 25.85
N GLN A 251 -62.60 -52.42 25.16
CA GLN A 251 -63.27 -53.65 25.66
C GLN A 251 -62.85 -54.80 24.73
N ASP A 252 -61.79 -55.54 25.05
CA ASP A 252 -61.74 -56.77 25.88
C ASP A 252 -62.45 -57.99 25.28
N THR A 253 -61.66 -58.98 24.83
CA THR A 253 -61.71 -60.40 25.27
C THR A 253 -60.54 -61.17 24.63
N GLN A 254 -59.53 -61.59 25.42
CA GLN A 254 -59.31 -62.96 25.97
C GLN A 254 -58.71 -63.97 24.94
N LEU A 255 -57.70 -64.82 25.18
CA LEU A 255 -57.19 -65.52 26.37
C LEU A 255 -55.80 -66.19 26.03
N THR A 256 -54.86 -66.22 26.99
CA THR A 256 -53.88 -67.30 27.40
C THR A 256 -53.34 -68.34 26.38
N LEU A 257 -52.10 -68.85 26.37
CA LEU A 257 -51.08 -69.22 27.37
C LEU A 257 -49.70 -69.49 26.67
N SER A 258 -48.61 -69.42 27.44
CA SER A 258 -47.15 -69.54 27.18
C SER A 258 -46.65 -70.91 26.61
N PRO A 259 -45.32 -71.19 26.49
CA PRO A 259 -44.19 -70.48 25.85
C PRO A 259 -43.36 -71.43 24.92
N SER A 260 -42.54 -70.92 23.98
CA SER A 260 -41.39 -71.68 23.45
C SER A 260 -40.32 -70.82 22.78
N VAL A 261 -39.11 -71.38 22.84
CA VAL A 261 -37.76 -70.84 22.59
C VAL A 261 -37.44 -70.69 21.10
N SER A 262 -36.76 -69.60 20.70
CA SER A 262 -35.76 -69.62 19.60
C SER A 262 -34.95 -68.31 19.49
N SER A 263 -33.63 -68.44 19.73
CA SER A 263 -32.43 -67.75 19.21
C SER A 263 -32.45 -66.29 18.69
N PRO A 264 -31.40 -65.49 18.99
CA PRO A 264 -31.23 -64.12 18.50
C PRO A 264 -30.62 -64.04 17.08
N PRO A 265 -30.92 -63.00 16.28
CA PRO A 265 -30.20 -62.73 15.04
C PRO A 265 -28.99 -61.80 15.28
N SER A 266 -27.95 -62.04 14.49
CA SER A 266 -26.62 -61.44 14.49
C SER A 266 -26.61 -59.96 14.05
N PRO A 267 -25.60 -59.16 14.47
CA PRO A 267 -25.46 -57.76 14.07
C PRO A 267 -24.81 -57.60 12.68
N PRO A 268 -25.09 -56.49 11.96
CA PRO A 268 -24.49 -56.19 10.65
C PRO A 268 -23.03 -55.68 10.77
N PRO A 269 -22.23 -55.79 9.69
CA PRO A 269 -20.78 -55.67 9.75
C PRO A 269 -20.25 -54.23 9.71
N GLN A 270 -19.15 -54.00 10.44
CA GLN A 270 -18.37 -52.76 10.46
C GLN A 270 -17.60 -52.55 9.14
N LEU A 271 -17.70 -51.35 8.58
CA LEU A 271 -16.87 -50.86 7.48
C LEU A 271 -15.49 -50.44 8.00
N GLN A 272 -14.44 -51.04 7.42
CA GLN A 272 -13.03 -50.74 7.66
C GLN A 272 -12.63 -49.37 7.10
N ALA A 273 -11.77 -48.67 7.84
CA ALA A 273 -11.07 -47.47 7.38
C ALA A 273 -9.93 -47.82 6.40
N PRO A 274 -9.61 -46.96 5.41
CA PRO A 274 -8.51 -47.17 4.47
C PRO A 274 -7.14 -46.85 5.09
N PRO A 275 -6.04 -47.47 4.60
CA PRO A 275 -4.69 -47.28 5.12
C PRO A 275 -4.01 -46.00 4.59
N PRO A 276 -2.98 -45.47 5.29
CA PRO A 276 -2.23 -44.28 4.87
C PRO A 276 -1.20 -44.57 3.76
N PRO A 277 -0.81 -43.56 2.96
CA PRO A 277 0.17 -43.70 1.89
C PRO A 277 1.63 -43.80 2.41
N PRO A 278 2.55 -44.40 1.65
CA PRO A 278 3.93 -44.62 2.08
C PRO A 278 4.82 -43.38 1.93
N LEU A 279 5.77 -43.22 2.87
CA LEU A 279 6.84 -42.23 2.84
C LEU A 279 7.85 -42.48 1.71
N PRO A 280 8.43 -41.44 1.07
CA PRO A 280 9.58 -41.61 0.19
C PRO A 280 10.87 -41.81 0.98
N SER A 281 11.63 -42.80 0.55
CA SER A 281 12.95 -43.22 1.03
C SER A 281 14.04 -42.16 0.86
N LEU A 282 14.81 -41.94 1.92
CA LEU A 282 16.13 -41.30 1.93
C LEU A 282 17.11 -42.10 1.06
N SER A 283 17.67 -41.47 0.02
CA SER A 283 18.87 -41.95 -0.67
C SER A 283 20.05 -41.01 -0.39
N LEU A 284 21.12 -41.62 0.13
CA LEU A 284 22.43 -41.02 0.37
C LEU A 284 23.12 -40.61 -0.95
N VAL A 285 23.63 -39.38 -0.96
CA VAL A 285 24.91 -38.87 -1.51
C VAL A 285 25.56 -39.60 -2.70
N SER A 286 25.86 -38.83 -3.75
CA SER A 286 27.03 -39.03 -4.63
C SER A 286 27.64 -37.68 -5.03
N PRO A 287 28.96 -37.57 -5.28
CA PRO A 287 29.72 -36.33 -5.09
C PRO A 287 30.05 -35.55 -6.38
N LEU A 288 30.17 -34.22 -6.21
CA LEU A 288 31.08 -33.27 -6.89
C LEU A 288 31.21 -33.33 -8.43
N SER A 289 30.40 -32.53 -9.12
CA SER A 289 30.72 -32.04 -10.46
C SER A 289 31.63 -30.82 -10.36
N ARG A 290 32.92 -31.06 -10.62
CA ARG A 290 34.00 -30.08 -10.71
C ARG A 290 33.77 -29.16 -11.93
N ILE A 291 33.40 -27.90 -11.72
CA ILE A 291 33.32 -26.89 -12.80
C ILE A 291 34.76 -26.51 -13.18
N SER A 292 35.15 -26.93 -14.38
CA SER A 292 36.37 -26.56 -15.07
C SER A 292 36.26 -25.15 -15.66
N PHE A 293 37.17 -24.25 -15.30
CA PHE A 293 37.40 -22.99 -16.02
C PHE A 293 38.12 -23.30 -17.35
N PRO A 294 37.67 -22.75 -18.50
CA PRO A 294 38.50 -22.76 -19.70
C PRO A 294 39.57 -21.66 -19.58
N SER A 295 40.84 -22.09 -19.56
CA SER A 295 41.98 -21.22 -19.78
C SER A 295 42.29 -21.08 -21.27
N ASN A 296 42.70 -19.87 -21.66
CA ASN A 296 43.52 -19.51 -22.81
C ASN A 296 42.95 -19.72 -24.22
N ILE A 297 42.50 -18.61 -24.82
CA ILE A 297 42.81 -18.34 -26.24
C ILE A 297 43.80 -17.18 -26.26
N THR A 298 45.02 -17.52 -26.67
CA THR A 298 46.04 -16.58 -27.14
C THR A 298 45.66 -16.08 -28.52
N SER A 299 45.52 -14.76 -28.67
CA SER A 299 45.78 -14.09 -29.94
C SER A 299 46.45 -12.76 -29.62
N ASN A 300 47.74 -12.69 -29.95
CA ASN A 300 48.48 -11.45 -30.09
C ASN A 300 47.76 -10.56 -31.09
N ASP A 301 47.40 -9.34 -30.69
CA ASP A 301 47.60 -8.20 -31.57
C ASP A 301 47.90 -6.96 -30.73
N SER A 302 49.09 -6.43 -30.99
CA SER A 302 49.62 -5.21 -30.45
C SER A 302 49.04 -4.02 -31.21
N SER A 303 48.13 -3.28 -30.58
CA SER A 303 47.93 -1.87 -30.89
C SER A 303 47.46 -1.13 -29.64
N SER A 304 48.31 -0.24 -29.17
CA SER A 304 48.09 0.69 -28.07
C SER A 304 46.87 1.58 -28.31
N SER A 305 45.84 1.41 -27.50
CA SER A 305 44.92 2.48 -27.12
C SER A 305 44.32 2.10 -25.77
N SER A 306 44.80 2.74 -24.71
CA SER A 306 44.28 2.59 -23.35
C SER A 306 42.93 3.27 -23.23
N THR A 307 41.89 2.62 -23.76
CA THR A 307 40.51 2.87 -23.36
C THR A 307 40.23 2.04 -22.11
N VAL A 308 40.07 2.73 -20.99
CA VAL A 308 39.56 2.15 -19.74
C VAL A 308 38.24 1.47 -20.08
N ALA A 309 38.25 0.13 -20.07
CA ALA A 309 37.04 -0.65 -20.24
C ALA A 309 36.07 -0.28 -19.11
N LEU A 310 35.00 0.43 -19.47
CA LEU A 310 33.79 0.55 -18.66
C LEU A 310 33.36 -0.88 -18.34
N LYS A 311 33.68 -1.32 -17.11
CA LYS A 311 33.32 -2.64 -16.59
C LYS A 311 31.80 -2.72 -16.68
N GLU A 312 31.29 -3.59 -17.57
CA GLU A 312 29.86 -3.87 -17.69
C GLU A 312 29.30 -4.06 -16.28
N GLN A 313 28.37 -3.20 -15.89
CA GLN A 313 27.63 -3.37 -14.65
C GLN A 313 26.91 -4.71 -14.76
N SER A 314 27.16 -5.60 -13.81
CA SER A 314 26.45 -6.88 -13.73
C SER A 314 24.95 -6.63 -13.84
N PRO A 315 24.20 -7.47 -14.57
CA PRO A 315 22.76 -7.28 -14.72
C PRO A 315 22.11 -7.22 -13.33
N LEU A 316 21.41 -6.10 -13.05
CA LEU A 316 20.68 -5.91 -11.79
C LEU A 316 19.50 -6.89 -11.67
N MET A 317 18.95 -7.32 -12.81
CA MET A 317 17.97 -8.38 -12.87
C MET A 317 18.63 -9.73 -12.67
N HIS A 318 18.15 -10.48 -11.69
CA HIS A 318 18.62 -11.82 -11.33
C HIS A 318 17.47 -12.71 -10.86
N ASN A 319 17.71 -14.02 -10.75
CA ASN A 319 16.72 -15.00 -10.33
C ASN A 319 16.84 -15.45 -8.86
N MET A 320 17.77 -14.86 -8.09
CA MET A 320 17.89 -15.14 -6.65
C MET A 320 16.60 -14.76 -5.92
N ASP A 321 16.15 -15.63 -5.01
CA ASP A 321 15.12 -15.28 -4.04
C ASP A 321 15.69 -14.38 -2.92
N ASP A 322 14.83 -13.93 -2.00
CA ASP A 322 15.26 -13.02 -0.93
C ASP A 322 16.22 -13.70 0.06
N GLU A 323 16.09 -15.01 0.30
CA GLU A 323 16.97 -15.72 1.22
C GLU A 323 18.39 -15.81 0.66
N GLU A 324 18.52 -16.23 -0.60
CA GLU A 324 19.79 -16.30 -1.32
C GLU A 324 20.40 -14.90 -1.48
N LEU A 325 19.60 -13.90 -1.88
CA LEU A 325 20.04 -12.52 -2.05
C LEU A 325 20.58 -11.95 -0.73
N PHE A 326 19.86 -12.10 0.38
CA PHE A 326 20.29 -11.59 1.68
C PHE A 326 21.53 -12.31 2.18
N TRP A 327 21.60 -13.64 2.04
CA TRP A 327 22.80 -14.39 2.39
C TRP A 327 24.02 -13.91 1.60
N ARG A 328 23.89 -13.76 0.28
CA ARG A 328 24.99 -13.30 -0.58
C ARG A 328 25.40 -11.86 -0.28
N ALA A 329 24.43 -10.96 -0.11
CA ALA A 329 24.68 -9.55 0.20
C ALA A 329 25.27 -9.34 1.60
N SER A 330 25.06 -10.28 2.53
CA SER A 330 25.66 -10.24 3.87
C SER A 330 27.14 -10.66 3.93
N MET A 331 27.71 -11.14 2.82
CA MET A 331 29.11 -11.57 2.79
C MET A 331 30.07 -10.39 2.91
N VAL A 332 30.88 -10.38 3.97
CA VAL A 332 31.91 -9.36 4.21
C VAL A 332 33.31 -9.95 3.99
N PRO A 333 34.18 -9.30 3.19
CA PRO A 333 35.56 -9.73 2.99
C PRO A 333 36.34 -9.74 4.31
N ARG A 334 37.13 -10.80 4.54
CA ARG A 334 38.07 -10.85 5.69
C ARG A 334 39.34 -10.04 5.44
N ILE A 335 39.74 -9.88 4.18
CA ILE A 335 40.83 -8.99 3.76
C ILE A 335 40.18 -7.67 3.38
N GLN A 336 40.51 -6.60 4.11
CA GLN A 336 39.91 -5.28 3.90
C GLN A 336 40.57 -4.51 2.75
N ASP A 337 41.84 -4.83 2.45
CA ASP A 337 42.56 -4.22 1.34
C ASP A 337 42.05 -4.75 0.01
N PHE A 338 41.59 -3.83 -0.85
CA PHE A 338 41.16 -4.18 -2.20
C PHE A 338 42.38 -4.31 -3.13
N PRO A 339 42.42 -5.32 -4.00
CA PRO A 339 43.52 -5.49 -4.96
C PRO A 339 43.48 -4.48 -6.13
N TYR A 340 42.62 -3.45 -6.05
CA TYR A 340 42.44 -2.41 -7.05
C TYR A 340 42.04 -1.09 -6.38
N GLN A 341 42.29 0.02 -7.07
CA GLN A 341 41.85 1.33 -6.61
C GLN A 341 40.33 1.39 -6.63
N ARG A 342 39.74 1.42 -5.43
CA ARG A 342 38.30 1.47 -5.24
C ARG A 342 37.85 2.91 -5.06
N VAL A 343 36.81 3.31 -5.80
CA VAL A 343 36.13 4.58 -5.61
C VAL A 343 34.84 4.31 -4.83
N SER A 344 34.69 4.94 -3.68
CA SER A 344 33.48 4.81 -2.87
C SER A 344 32.29 5.42 -3.61
N LYS A 345 31.16 4.72 -3.60
CA LYS A 345 29.93 5.18 -4.25
C LYS A 345 28.81 5.41 -3.26
N VAL A 346 27.88 6.27 -3.65
CA VAL A 346 26.57 6.40 -3.02
C VAL A 346 25.53 5.64 -3.84
N ALA A 347 24.85 4.68 -3.21
CA ALA A 347 23.72 3.96 -3.78
C ALA A 347 22.43 4.75 -3.53
N PHE A 348 21.80 5.21 -4.61
CA PHE A 348 20.49 5.85 -4.59
C PHE A 348 19.43 4.79 -4.86
N MET A 349 18.62 4.50 -3.85
CA MET A 349 17.60 3.45 -3.86
C MET A 349 16.23 4.11 -3.92
N PHE A 350 15.53 3.94 -5.04
CA PHE A 350 14.19 4.48 -5.25
C PHE A 350 13.14 3.40 -5.02
N LEU A 351 12.26 3.64 -4.06
CA LEU A 351 11.04 2.84 -3.84
C LEU A 351 9.85 3.63 -4.40
N THR A 352 9.27 3.15 -5.50
CA THR A 352 8.28 3.89 -6.29
C THR A 352 7.02 3.05 -6.53
N LYS A 353 5.86 3.69 -6.69
CA LYS A 353 4.66 3.00 -7.18
C LYS A 353 4.66 2.80 -8.69
N GLY A 354 5.41 3.62 -9.43
CA GLY A 354 5.46 3.56 -10.89
C GLY A 354 6.46 4.55 -11.46
N HIS A 355 5.98 5.41 -12.36
CA HIS A 355 6.79 6.40 -13.07
C HIS A 355 7.49 7.37 -12.11
N MET A 356 8.59 7.96 -12.58
CA MET A 356 9.38 8.96 -11.86
C MET A 356 9.09 10.36 -12.44
N PRO A 357 8.03 11.06 -11.98
CA PRO A 357 7.65 12.36 -12.55
C PRO A 357 8.76 13.40 -12.35
N LEU A 358 9.54 13.30 -11.27
CA LEU A 358 10.68 14.18 -11.01
C LEU A 358 11.99 13.65 -11.60
N GLY A 359 11.92 12.61 -12.44
CA GLY A 359 13.07 11.98 -13.11
C GLY A 359 14.00 12.97 -13.82
N PRO A 360 13.50 13.93 -14.62
CA PRO A 360 14.37 14.90 -15.32
C PRO A 360 15.21 15.78 -14.38
N LEU A 361 14.73 16.08 -13.16
CA LEU A 361 15.52 16.78 -12.16
C LEU A 361 16.68 15.91 -11.65
N TRP A 362 16.40 14.62 -11.42
CA TRP A 362 17.41 13.64 -11.02
C TRP A 362 18.43 13.35 -12.13
N GLU A 363 18.00 13.34 -13.40
CA GLU A 363 18.93 13.23 -14.54
C GLU A 363 19.95 14.37 -14.54
N LYS A 364 19.51 15.62 -14.34
CA LYS A 364 20.42 16.76 -14.17
C LYS A 364 21.31 16.62 -12.94
N PHE A 365 20.79 16.11 -11.83
CA PHE A 365 21.57 15.85 -10.62
C PHE A 365 22.70 14.84 -10.84
N PHE A 366 22.45 13.76 -11.58
CA PHE A 366 23.42 12.67 -11.78
C PHE A 366 24.41 12.90 -12.92
N LYS A 367 24.06 13.76 -13.89
CA LYS A 367 24.85 14.00 -15.10
C LYS A 367 26.30 14.38 -14.77
N GLY A 368 27.27 13.70 -15.40
CA GLY A 368 28.69 14.01 -15.28
C GLY A 368 29.38 13.46 -14.03
N HIS A 369 28.69 12.65 -13.24
CA HIS A 369 29.19 12.05 -12.00
C HIS A 369 29.25 10.52 -12.06
N GLU A 370 29.30 9.97 -13.28
CA GLU A 370 29.33 8.53 -13.53
C GLU A 370 30.51 7.88 -12.78
N GLY A 371 30.23 6.77 -12.09
CA GLY A 371 31.21 6.05 -11.29
C GLY A 371 31.27 6.43 -9.80
N LEU A 372 30.66 7.56 -9.39
CA LEU A 372 30.52 7.97 -7.99
C LEU A 372 29.19 7.54 -7.35
N TYR A 373 28.25 7.05 -8.15
CA TYR A 373 26.94 6.60 -7.69
C TYR A 373 26.49 5.31 -8.38
N SER A 374 25.47 4.71 -7.81
CA SER A 374 24.70 3.62 -8.38
C SER A 374 23.22 3.87 -8.11
N ILE A 375 22.34 3.38 -8.99
CA ILE A 375 20.88 3.58 -8.90
C ILE A 375 20.19 2.23 -8.87
N TYR A 376 19.26 2.06 -7.94
CA TYR A 376 18.44 0.86 -7.79
C TYR A 376 16.98 1.29 -7.66
N ILE A 377 16.09 0.67 -8.43
CA ILE A 377 14.67 1.02 -8.43
C ILE A 377 13.84 -0.22 -8.09
N HIS A 378 13.09 -0.15 -7.01
CA HIS A 378 12.02 -1.08 -6.69
C HIS A 378 10.71 -0.41 -7.05
N THR A 379 9.94 -1.05 -7.93
CA THR A 379 8.67 -0.53 -8.42
C THR A 379 7.59 -1.60 -8.39
N ASP A 380 6.33 -1.20 -8.54
CA ASP A 380 5.22 -2.17 -8.61
C ASP A 380 5.53 -3.24 -9.70
N PRO A 381 5.41 -4.55 -9.40
CA PRO A 381 5.69 -5.61 -10.36
C PRO A 381 4.89 -5.48 -11.66
N PHE A 382 3.67 -4.96 -11.57
CA PHE A 382 2.76 -4.75 -12.70
C PHE A 382 3.08 -3.48 -13.50
N PHE A 383 3.99 -2.64 -13.02
CA PHE A 383 4.52 -1.52 -13.79
C PHE A 383 5.65 -1.99 -14.71
N ASP A 384 5.38 -2.04 -16.02
CA ASP A 384 6.31 -2.56 -17.04
C ASP A 384 6.77 -1.48 -18.04
N VAL A 385 7.12 -0.30 -17.51
CA VAL A 385 7.72 0.76 -18.32
C VAL A 385 9.19 0.88 -17.99
N SER A 386 10.03 0.63 -18.98
CA SER A 386 11.47 0.85 -18.87
C SER A 386 11.83 2.29 -19.25
N ALA A 387 12.84 2.84 -18.57
CA ALA A 387 13.38 4.14 -18.93
C ALA A 387 14.14 4.06 -20.29
N PRO A 388 14.15 5.15 -21.08
CA PRO A 388 14.94 5.25 -22.32
C PRO A 388 16.41 4.86 -22.12
N GLU A 389 17.09 4.39 -23.17
CA GLU A 389 18.48 3.91 -23.08
C GLU A 389 19.48 4.98 -22.64
N ASP A 390 19.20 6.25 -22.94
CA ASP A 390 19.98 7.43 -22.58
C ASP A 390 19.70 7.94 -21.16
N SER A 391 18.66 7.43 -20.49
CA SER A 391 18.32 7.82 -19.12
C SER A 391 19.23 7.16 -18.09
N VAL A 392 19.58 7.89 -17.03
CA VAL A 392 20.34 7.34 -15.87
C VAL A 392 19.58 6.19 -15.17
N PHE A 393 18.25 6.15 -15.34
CA PHE A 393 17.36 5.12 -14.80
C PHE A 393 17.26 3.87 -15.69
N HIS A 394 17.91 3.84 -16.86
CA HIS A 394 17.90 2.69 -17.74
C HIS A 394 18.48 1.44 -17.08
N LYS A 395 17.73 0.32 -17.17
CA LYS A 395 18.11 -0.98 -16.58
C LYS A 395 18.49 -0.91 -15.09
N ARG A 396 17.91 0.04 -14.33
CA ARG A 396 18.13 0.20 -12.88
C ARG A 396 17.12 -0.53 -12.00
N ARG A 397 16.09 -1.15 -12.59
CA ARG A 397 15.07 -1.90 -11.87
C ARG A 397 15.68 -3.18 -11.27
N ILE A 398 15.38 -3.44 -10.00
CA ILE A 398 15.70 -4.70 -9.33
C ILE A 398 14.49 -5.66 -9.40
N PRO A 399 14.67 -6.97 -9.20
CA PRO A 399 13.54 -7.89 -9.01
C PRO A 399 12.62 -7.35 -7.91
N SER A 400 11.38 -6.98 -8.26
CA SER A 400 10.46 -6.27 -7.36
C SER A 400 9.25 -7.14 -7.00
N LYS A 401 8.66 -6.91 -5.82
CA LYS A 401 7.45 -7.61 -5.33
C LYS A 401 6.35 -6.60 -4.94
N PRO A 402 5.08 -7.00 -4.81
CA PRO A 402 4.03 -6.09 -4.38
C PRO A 402 4.31 -5.52 -2.97
N VAL A 403 3.96 -4.25 -2.76
CA VAL A 403 4.23 -3.53 -1.51
C VAL A 403 2.94 -2.92 -0.98
N GLU A 404 2.68 -3.13 0.31
CA GLU A 404 1.56 -2.56 1.03
C GLU A 404 2.06 -1.54 2.05
N TRP A 405 1.34 -0.43 2.18
CA TRP A 405 1.71 0.65 3.10
C TRP A 405 1.66 0.19 4.56
N GLY A 406 2.69 0.53 5.34
CA GLY A 406 2.77 0.22 6.77
C GLY A 406 3.00 -1.26 7.13
N SER A 407 3.03 -2.15 6.13
CA SER A 407 3.13 -3.61 6.29
C SER A 407 4.58 -4.11 6.21
N TRP A 408 4.81 -5.38 6.54
CA TRP A 408 6.13 -6.03 6.42
C TRP A 408 6.63 -6.05 4.96
N THR A 409 5.73 -6.05 3.97
CA THR A 409 6.09 -6.01 2.54
C THR A 409 6.81 -4.72 2.15
N MET A 410 6.58 -3.61 2.87
CA MET A 410 7.35 -2.37 2.73
C MET A 410 8.80 -2.57 3.14
N ILE A 411 9.03 -3.17 4.31
CA ILE A 411 10.37 -3.50 4.79
C ILE A 411 11.07 -4.51 3.88
N ASP A 412 10.34 -5.49 3.33
CA ASP A 412 10.91 -6.43 2.37
C ASP A 412 11.44 -5.74 1.12
N ALA A 413 10.73 -4.74 0.60
CA ALA A 413 11.21 -3.94 -0.54
C ALA A 413 12.46 -3.12 -0.19
N GLU A 414 12.49 -2.50 0.99
CA GLU A 414 13.66 -1.74 1.47
C GLU A 414 14.89 -2.63 1.68
N ARG A 415 14.71 -3.80 2.32
CA ARG A 415 15.78 -4.80 2.49
C ARG A 415 16.26 -5.34 1.15
N ARG A 416 15.36 -5.52 0.18
CA ARG A 416 15.71 -5.95 -1.19
C ARG A 416 16.52 -4.91 -1.95
N LEU A 417 16.16 -3.63 -1.81
CA LEU A 417 16.95 -2.50 -2.34
C LEU A 417 18.35 -2.49 -1.72
N LEU A 418 18.45 -2.56 -0.39
CA LEU A 418 19.72 -2.62 0.33
C LEU A 418 20.57 -3.81 -0.13
N ALA A 419 19.99 -5.00 -0.20
CA ALA A 419 20.72 -6.21 -0.55
C ALA A 419 21.25 -6.17 -1.99
N ASN A 420 20.44 -5.71 -2.95
CA ASN A 420 20.90 -5.50 -4.33
C ASN A 420 22.02 -4.46 -4.40
N ALA A 421 21.91 -3.39 -3.63
CA ALA A 421 22.94 -2.36 -3.57
C ALA A 421 24.24 -2.84 -2.91
N LEU A 422 24.15 -3.72 -1.91
CA LEU A 422 25.31 -4.28 -1.20
C LEU A 422 26.14 -5.22 -2.07
N LEU A 423 25.57 -5.80 -3.13
CA LEU A 423 26.31 -6.63 -4.08
C LEU A 423 27.40 -5.86 -4.85
N ASP A 424 27.25 -4.55 -5.07
CA ASP A 424 28.37 -3.71 -5.51
C ASP A 424 29.21 -3.36 -4.27
N PHE A 425 30.37 -3.99 -4.18
CA PHE A 425 31.33 -3.71 -3.13
C PHE A 425 31.78 -2.26 -3.11
N SER A 426 31.59 -1.47 -4.17
CA SER A 426 31.96 -0.06 -4.25
C SER A 426 31.03 0.86 -3.46
N ASN A 427 29.77 0.45 -3.24
CA ASN A 427 28.78 1.24 -2.50
C ASN A 427 29.10 1.27 -1.01
N GLU A 428 29.29 2.47 -0.46
CA GLU A 428 29.53 2.70 0.98
C GLU A 428 28.33 3.33 1.70
N ARG A 429 27.50 4.05 0.96
CA ARG A 429 26.40 4.88 1.49
C ARG A 429 25.12 4.54 0.75
N PHE A 430 24.03 4.36 1.47
CA PHE A 430 22.77 3.83 0.92
C PHE A 430 21.63 4.78 1.28
N VAL A 431 21.09 5.48 0.28
CA VAL A 431 20.04 6.50 0.44
C VAL A 431 18.71 5.95 -0.06
N LEU A 432 17.69 5.93 0.78
CA LEU A 432 16.33 5.56 0.39
C LEU A 432 15.50 6.80 0.02
N LEU A 433 14.89 6.78 -1.16
CA LEU A 433 14.09 7.86 -1.74
C LEU A 433 12.81 7.33 -2.38
N SER A 434 11.85 8.21 -2.65
CA SER A 434 10.68 7.91 -3.48
C SER A 434 10.61 8.79 -4.73
N GLU A 435 9.61 8.54 -5.56
CA GLU A 435 9.28 9.30 -6.76
C GLU A 435 8.92 10.77 -6.49
N SER A 436 8.64 11.11 -5.22
CA SER A 436 8.23 12.44 -4.75
C SER A 436 9.33 13.19 -3.98
N CYS A 437 10.56 12.65 -3.99
CA CYS A 437 11.72 13.26 -3.37
C CYS A 437 12.50 14.14 -4.36
N ILE A 438 13.10 15.21 -3.85
CA ILE A 438 14.02 16.09 -4.60
C ILE A 438 15.37 16.20 -3.88
N PRO A 439 16.48 16.41 -4.61
CA PRO A 439 17.74 16.87 -4.02
C PRO A 439 17.66 18.36 -3.67
N LEU A 440 18.25 18.74 -2.53
CA LEU A 440 18.34 20.14 -2.08
C LEU A 440 19.68 20.81 -2.39
N PHE A 441 20.68 20.01 -2.77
CA PHE A 441 22.04 20.44 -3.09
C PHE A 441 22.55 19.71 -4.33
N ASN A 442 23.62 20.24 -4.92
CA ASN A 442 24.27 19.61 -6.06
C ASN A 442 24.91 18.27 -5.69
N PHE A 443 25.19 17.45 -6.69
CA PHE A 443 25.74 16.10 -6.48
C PHE A 443 27.03 16.11 -5.66
N THR A 444 27.99 16.96 -6.02
CA THR A 444 29.28 17.05 -5.32
C THR A 444 29.12 17.35 -3.84
N THR A 445 28.20 18.23 -3.48
CA THR A 445 27.90 18.57 -2.08
C THR A 445 27.30 17.36 -1.36
N VAL A 446 26.29 16.71 -1.96
CA VAL A 446 25.63 15.53 -1.38
C VAL A 446 26.62 14.37 -1.23
N TYR A 447 27.39 14.07 -2.27
CA TYR A 447 28.39 13.01 -2.28
C TYR A 447 29.45 13.22 -1.20
N ASN A 448 30.05 14.42 -1.14
CA ASN A 448 31.07 14.73 -0.14
C ASN A 448 30.51 14.72 1.28
N TYR A 449 29.26 15.15 1.48
CA TYR A 449 28.59 15.07 2.77
C TYR A 449 28.43 13.62 3.24
N LEU A 450 27.99 12.74 2.34
CA LEU A 450 27.72 11.35 2.71
C LEU A 450 29.03 10.57 2.90
N ILE A 451 29.96 10.64 1.96
CA ILE A 451 31.21 9.88 2.00
C ILE A 451 32.09 10.27 3.19
N ASN A 452 32.13 11.55 3.56
CA ASN A 452 32.96 12.03 4.68
C ASN A 452 32.25 11.99 6.05
N SER A 453 31.02 11.48 6.12
CA SER A 453 30.34 11.35 7.41
C SER A 453 30.92 10.19 8.24
N ASN A 454 30.95 10.34 9.56
CA ASN A 454 31.30 9.25 10.48
C ASN A 454 30.08 8.43 10.92
N GLN A 455 28.86 8.92 10.69
CA GLN A 455 27.62 8.30 11.13
C GLN A 455 26.70 8.00 9.94
N SER A 456 25.67 7.21 10.22
CA SER A 456 24.50 7.02 9.37
C SER A 456 23.40 7.98 9.79
N PHE A 457 22.48 8.29 8.89
CA PHE A 457 21.37 9.22 9.14
C PHE A 457 20.01 8.53 9.06
N LEU A 458 19.68 7.84 10.15
CA LEU A 458 18.36 7.26 10.41
C LEU A 458 17.70 7.99 11.58
N GLY A 459 16.48 8.49 11.38
CA GLY A 459 15.67 9.02 12.49
C GLY A 459 15.36 7.90 13.49
N SER A 460 15.79 8.04 14.74
CA SER A 460 15.53 7.05 15.78
C SER A 460 15.40 7.75 17.13
N PHE A 461 14.18 7.76 17.67
CA PHE A 461 13.87 8.43 18.94
C PHE A 461 12.79 7.68 19.71
N ASP A 462 12.81 7.85 21.02
CA ASP A 462 11.80 7.30 21.92
C ASP A 462 10.65 8.31 22.07
N ASP A 463 9.50 8.00 21.46
CA ASP A 463 8.32 8.87 21.50
C ASP A 463 7.29 8.33 22.50
N PRO A 464 7.06 9.00 23.64
CA PRO A 464 6.16 8.52 24.67
C PRO A 464 4.67 8.61 24.28
N ARG A 465 4.33 9.23 23.16
CA ARG A 465 2.95 9.44 22.71
C ARG A 465 2.33 8.16 22.13
N LYS A 466 1.01 8.20 21.89
CA LYS A 466 0.25 7.10 21.26
C LYS A 466 0.85 6.66 19.91
N VAL A 467 1.39 7.60 19.13
CA VAL A 467 2.00 7.36 17.81
C VAL A 467 3.42 6.78 17.87
N GLY A 468 3.99 6.63 19.06
CA GLY A 468 5.31 6.05 19.32
C GLY A 468 5.20 4.78 20.17
N ARG A 469 5.45 4.89 21.47
CA ARG A 469 5.31 3.79 22.44
C ARG A 469 3.90 3.19 22.49
N GLY A 470 2.86 3.96 22.15
CA GLY A 470 1.49 3.43 22.10
C GLY A 470 1.24 2.40 20.99
N ARG A 471 2.14 2.29 20.00
CA ARG A 471 2.08 1.29 18.93
C ARG A 471 2.84 -0.01 19.27
N TYR A 472 3.55 -0.05 20.39
CA TYR A 472 4.29 -1.23 20.81
C TYR A 472 3.36 -2.36 21.25
N ASN A 473 3.55 -3.55 20.67
CA ASN A 473 2.84 -4.75 21.10
C ASN A 473 3.62 -5.46 22.22
N ARG A 474 2.97 -5.69 23.37
CA ARG A 474 3.58 -6.37 24.53
C ARG A 474 4.03 -7.80 24.24
N GLN A 475 3.47 -8.46 23.23
CA GLN A 475 3.87 -9.81 22.80
C GLN A 475 5.28 -9.86 22.18
N MET A 476 5.84 -8.71 21.79
CA MET A 476 7.23 -8.63 21.31
C MET A 476 8.26 -8.84 22.44
N TRP A 477 7.83 -8.72 23.70
CA TRP A 477 8.64 -9.06 24.87
C TRP A 477 8.72 -10.59 25.05
N PRO A 478 9.88 -11.17 25.42
CA PRO A 478 11.10 -10.52 25.87
C PRO A 478 12.13 -10.19 24.78
N VAL A 479 11.84 -10.50 23.51
CA VAL A 479 12.83 -10.37 22.43
C VAL A 479 13.15 -8.90 22.13
N ILE A 480 12.13 -8.05 22.13
CA ILE A 480 12.25 -6.59 21.99
C ILE A 480 11.55 -6.00 23.21
N SER A 481 12.24 -5.14 23.97
CA SER A 481 11.63 -4.45 25.10
C SER A 481 11.04 -3.11 24.69
N ILE A 482 10.07 -2.61 25.47
CA ILE A 482 9.56 -1.24 25.28
C ILE A 482 10.66 -0.16 25.45
N ALA A 483 11.72 -0.46 26.20
CA ALA A 483 12.84 0.46 26.38
C ALA A 483 13.70 0.57 25.12
N ASP A 484 13.72 -0.49 24.31
CA ASP A 484 14.42 -0.55 23.02
C ASP A 484 13.58 0.00 21.87
N TRP A 485 12.26 0.05 22.02
CA TRP A 485 11.33 0.53 21.00
C TRP A 485 11.63 1.96 20.56
N ARG A 486 11.82 2.16 19.25
CA ARG A 486 12.06 3.48 18.66
C ARG A 486 11.06 3.78 17.56
N LYS A 487 10.84 5.07 17.35
CA LYS A 487 10.14 5.63 16.20
C LYS A 487 11.15 6.36 15.32
N GLY A 488 10.91 6.32 14.02
CA GLY A 488 11.71 7.00 13.01
C GLY A 488 10.90 7.40 11.79
N SER A 489 11.62 7.97 10.83
CA SER A 489 11.14 8.15 9.45
C SER A 489 11.51 6.91 8.65
N GLN A 490 10.64 6.49 7.73
CA GLN A 490 10.97 5.49 6.71
C GLN A 490 12.23 5.89 5.92
N TRP A 491 12.36 7.17 5.58
CA TRP A 491 13.48 7.69 4.78
C TRP A 491 14.76 7.78 5.60
N PHE A 492 15.77 7.04 5.16
CA PHE A 492 17.08 6.96 5.80
C PHE A 492 18.23 7.09 4.81
N GLU A 493 19.39 7.45 5.34
CA GLU A 493 20.67 7.08 4.78
C GLU A 493 21.41 6.19 5.79
N VAL A 494 22.06 5.14 5.30
CA VAL A 494 22.91 4.28 6.15
C VAL A 494 24.24 3.96 5.51
N HIS A 495 25.28 3.84 6.35
CA HIS A 495 26.59 3.31 5.97
C HIS A 495 26.52 1.79 5.73
N ARG A 496 27.43 1.26 4.91
CA ARG A 496 27.53 -0.16 4.54
C ARG A 496 27.45 -1.13 5.71
N ASN A 497 28.09 -0.79 6.84
CA ASN A 497 28.07 -1.62 8.05
C ASN A 497 26.64 -1.79 8.57
N LEU A 498 25.89 -0.70 8.76
CA LEU A 498 24.49 -0.77 9.20
C LEU A 498 23.58 -1.40 8.15
N ALA A 499 23.79 -1.12 6.86
CA ALA A 499 23.06 -1.79 5.79
C ALA A 499 23.19 -3.32 5.87
N THR A 500 24.39 -3.81 6.16
CA THR A 500 24.69 -5.24 6.33
C THR A 500 23.96 -5.82 7.55
N GLU A 501 23.96 -5.12 8.68
CA GLU A 501 23.19 -5.54 9.88
C GLU A 501 21.69 -5.64 9.59
N ILE A 502 21.12 -4.66 8.87
CA ILE A 502 19.67 -4.62 8.54
C ILE A 502 19.25 -5.82 7.69
N ILE A 503 20.02 -6.17 6.64
CA ILE A 503 19.65 -7.30 5.77
C ILE A 503 19.90 -8.66 6.45
N SER A 504 20.87 -8.71 7.36
CA SER A 504 21.29 -9.94 8.06
C SER A 504 20.41 -10.28 9.26
N ASP A 505 19.49 -9.38 9.66
CA ASP A 505 18.60 -9.65 10.77
C ASP A 505 17.69 -10.86 10.48
N ARG A 506 17.83 -11.86 11.36
CA ARG A 506 17.04 -13.09 11.42
C ARG A 506 16.34 -13.25 12.77
N LYS A 507 16.55 -12.32 13.71
CA LYS A 507 16.07 -12.41 15.09
C LYS A 507 14.92 -11.46 15.35
N TYR A 508 15.03 -10.20 14.95
CA TYR A 508 14.03 -9.17 15.32
C TYR A 508 12.98 -8.98 14.22
N TYR A 509 13.36 -9.07 12.95
CA TYR A 509 12.45 -8.96 11.81
C TYR A 509 11.23 -9.89 11.92
N PRO A 510 11.36 -11.21 12.22
CA PRO A 510 10.19 -12.08 12.37
C PRO A 510 9.25 -11.63 13.51
N VAL A 511 9.80 -11.10 14.60
CA VAL A 511 9.00 -10.57 15.72
C VAL A 511 8.18 -9.35 15.29
N PHE A 512 8.77 -8.46 14.49
CA PHE A 512 7.99 -7.35 13.92
C PHE A 512 6.94 -7.86 12.93
N GLN A 513 7.31 -8.82 12.07
CA GLN A 513 6.38 -9.40 11.10
C GLN A 513 5.16 -10.04 11.77
N ASP A 514 5.35 -10.72 12.90
CA ASP A 514 4.29 -11.43 13.62
C ASP A 514 3.43 -10.52 14.51
N TYR A 515 3.96 -9.39 14.99
CA TYR A 515 3.31 -8.60 16.05
C TYR A 515 3.13 -7.11 15.77
N CYS A 516 3.76 -6.55 14.73
CA CYS A 516 3.57 -5.15 14.31
C CYS A 516 2.53 -5.08 13.18
N HIS A 517 1.27 -5.07 13.58
CA HIS A 517 0.13 -4.83 12.70
C HIS A 517 -0.56 -3.51 13.11
N PRO A 518 -1.38 -2.89 12.24
CA PRO A 518 -2.10 -1.67 12.57
C PRO A 518 -2.71 -1.72 13.99
N PRO A 519 -2.44 -0.73 14.86
CA PRO A 519 -1.92 0.61 14.55
C PRO A 519 -0.39 0.75 14.47
N CYS A 520 0.36 -0.35 14.52
CA CYS A 520 1.82 -0.39 14.31
C CYS A 520 2.18 -0.38 12.82
N TYR A 521 3.21 0.39 12.46
CA TYR A 521 3.73 0.48 11.09
C TYR A 521 5.21 0.12 11.08
N MET A 522 5.59 -0.92 10.35
CA MET A 522 6.94 -1.49 10.43
C MET A 522 8.02 -0.55 9.87
N ASP A 523 7.70 0.19 8.81
CA ASP A 523 8.56 1.19 8.16
C ASP A 523 8.94 2.37 9.07
N GLU A 524 8.13 2.66 10.10
CA GLU A 524 8.45 3.70 11.09
C GLU A 524 9.16 3.16 12.36
N HIS A 525 9.20 1.85 12.57
CA HIS A 525 9.61 1.28 13.86
C HIS A 525 10.69 0.19 13.80
N TYR A 526 10.70 -0.64 12.76
CA TYR A 526 11.61 -1.80 12.67
C TYR A 526 13.08 -1.38 12.61
N ILE A 527 13.49 -0.67 11.55
CA ILE A 527 14.89 -0.27 11.37
C ILE A 527 15.37 0.66 12.50
N PRO A 528 14.60 1.68 12.96
CA PRO A 528 14.98 2.50 14.10
C PRO A 528 15.24 1.71 15.39
N THR A 529 14.39 0.71 15.68
CA THR A 529 14.53 -0.15 16.86
C THR A 529 15.73 -1.06 16.72
N LEU A 530 15.90 -1.71 15.55
CA LEU A 530 17.02 -2.59 15.26
C LEU A 530 18.37 -1.87 15.44
N VAL A 531 18.51 -0.69 14.84
CA VAL A 531 19.75 0.10 14.93
C VAL A 531 20.02 0.57 16.35
N ASN A 532 18.99 0.98 17.10
CA ASN A 532 19.15 1.35 18.52
C ASN A 532 19.62 0.17 19.39
N MET A 533 19.21 -1.06 19.07
CA MET A 533 19.60 -2.26 19.80
C MET A 533 21.01 -2.76 19.42
N LEU A 534 21.43 -2.59 18.17
CA LEU A 534 22.67 -3.18 17.66
C LEU A 534 23.86 -2.21 17.67
N SER A 535 23.67 -0.97 17.21
CA SER A 535 24.78 -0.02 16.99
C SER A 535 24.31 1.44 17.07
N PRO A 536 23.77 1.90 18.22
CA PRO A 536 23.27 3.26 18.36
C PRO A 536 24.34 4.34 18.12
N GLU A 537 25.61 4.04 18.41
CA GLU A 537 26.74 4.96 18.22
C GLU A 537 27.06 5.28 16.75
N LEU A 538 26.68 4.37 15.83
CA LEU A 538 26.88 4.56 14.40
C LEU A 538 25.78 5.42 13.75
N ASN A 539 24.76 5.83 14.51
CA ASN A 539 23.62 6.56 13.99
C ASN A 539 23.52 7.97 14.60
N SER A 540 23.15 8.95 13.77
CA SER A 540 22.96 10.34 14.20
C SER A 540 21.57 10.62 14.79
N ASN A 541 20.67 9.63 14.80
CA ASN A 541 19.27 9.74 15.26
C ASN A 541 18.43 10.81 14.52
N ARG A 542 18.84 11.18 13.30
CA ARG A 542 18.15 12.16 12.43
C ARG A 542 18.14 11.67 10.99
N SER A 543 17.12 12.04 10.23
CA SER A 543 17.05 11.80 8.78
C SER A 543 17.66 12.98 8.00
N LEU A 544 18.16 12.70 6.78
CA LEU A 544 18.59 13.71 5.81
C LEU A 544 17.47 14.19 4.88
N THR A 545 16.26 13.64 5.03
CA THR A 545 15.11 14.00 4.22
C THR A 545 14.19 14.95 4.99
N TRP A 546 14.12 16.20 4.55
CA TRP A 546 13.19 17.18 5.11
C TRP A 546 11.75 16.85 4.75
N VAL A 547 10.86 17.03 5.71
CA VAL A 547 9.44 16.71 5.59
C VAL A 547 8.61 17.76 6.32
N ASP A 548 7.58 18.28 5.67
CA ASP A 548 6.62 19.14 6.35
C ASP A 548 5.55 18.32 7.10
N TRP A 549 5.58 18.40 8.43
CA TRP A 549 4.56 17.81 9.30
C TRP A 549 3.67 18.87 9.96
N SER A 550 3.76 20.14 9.55
CA SER A 550 3.05 21.26 10.20
C SER A 550 1.53 21.12 10.20
N ARG A 551 0.97 20.47 9.17
CA ARG A 551 -0.47 20.19 9.04
C ARG A 551 -0.96 19.06 9.96
N GLY A 552 -0.05 18.30 10.57
CA GLY A 552 -0.38 17.07 11.30
C GLY A 552 -0.88 15.95 10.38
N GLY A 553 -1.31 14.85 10.98
CA GLY A 553 -1.84 13.68 10.26
C GLY A 553 -0.83 12.56 10.00
N PRO A 554 -1.26 11.49 9.30
CA PRO A 554 -0.45 10.31 9.00
C PRO A 554 0.51 10.51 7.82
N HIS A 555 0.29 11.52 6.99
CA HIS A 555 1.13 11.85 5.84
C HIS A 555 1.65 13.29 5.91
N PRO A 556 2.81 13.56 5.31
CA PRO A 556 3.35 14.90 5.30
C PRO A 556 2.60 15.84 4.34
N GLY A 557 2.82 17.13 4.54
CA GLY A 557 2.44 18.19 3.60
C GLY A 557 2.99 17.94 2.20
N ARG A 558 2.22 18.41 1.22
CA ARG A 558 2.53 18.31 -0.21
C ARG A 558 2.85 19.68 -0.76
N PHE A 559 3.74 19.70 -1.74
CA PHE A 559 4.11 20.89 -2.47
C PHE A 559 3.62 20.77 -3.91
N LEU A 560 2.94 21.81 -4.36
CA LEU A 560 2.46 22.02 -5.71
C LEU A 560 3.31 23.09 -6.39
N TRP A 561 3.01 23.37 -7.66
CA TRP A 561 3.70 24.36 -8.48
C TRP A 561 3.99 25.68 -7.73
N GLN A 562 2.95 26.27 -7.12
CA GLN A 562 3.01 27.59 -6.50
C GLN A 562 3.86 27.65 -5.23
N ASP A 563 4.14 26.50 -4.62
CA ASP A 563 4.92 26.43 -3.39
C ASP A 563 6.43 26.48 -3.67
N ILE A 564 6.83 26.29 -4.93
CA ILE A 564 8.23 26.23 -5.34
C ILE A 564 8.77 27.65 -5.55
N THR A 565 9.35 28.21 -4.48
CA THR A 565 10.00 29.52 -4.47
C THR A 565 11.43 29.45 -3.92
N ASP A 566 12.28 30.41 -4.30
CA ASP A 566 13.65 30.51 -3.78
C ASP A 566 13.67 30.67 -2.25
N GLU A 567 12.73 31.43 -1.70
CA GLU A 567 12.59 31.64 -0.26
C GLU A 567 12.27 30.32 0.45
N PHE A 568 11.28 29.57 -0.07
CA PHE A 568 10.91 28.28 0.48
C PHE A 568 12.08 27.28 0.43
N LEU A 569 12.74 27.15 -0.72
CA LEU A 569 13.85 26.21 -0.90
C LEU A 569 15.06 26.60 -0.05
N ASN A 570 15.38 27.88 0.09
CA ASN A 570 16.46 28.31 0.99
C ASN A 570 16.10 28.09 2.47
N ARG A 571 14.83 28.25 2.86
CA ARG A 571 14.37 27.96 4.22
C ARG A 571 14.59 26.50 4.58
N ILE A 572 14.25 25.55 3.71
CA ILE A 572 14.44 24.12 4.01
C ILE A 572 15.90 23.67 3.90
N ARG A 573 16.75 24.42 3.17
CA ARG A 573 18.19 24.15 3.04
C ARG A 573 19.02 24.63 4.21
N PHE A 574 18.67 25.78 4.78
CA PHE A 574 19.52 26.51 5.73
C PHE A 574 18.77 27.03 6.97
N GLY A 575 17.48 26.73 7.11
CA GLY A 575 16.64 27.28 8.20
C GLY A 575 16.89 26.64 9.57
N GLU A 576 17.64 25.54 9.64
CA GLU A 576 17.91 24.82 10.87
C GLU A 576 19.40 24.47 10.99
N ASN A 577 19.88 24.39 12.22
CA ASN A 577 21.23 23.92 12.54
C ASN A 577 21.17 22.52 13.15
N CYS A 578 22.18 21.70 12.86
CA CYS A 578 22.30 20.34 13.34
C CYS A 578 23.77 19.96 13.50
N THR A 579 23.98 18.80 14.14
CA THR A 579 25.33 18.25 14.33
C THR A 579 25.72 17.36 13.15
N TYR A 580 26.94 17.54 12.66
CA TYR A 580 27.59 16.74 11.63
C TYR A 580 29.07 16.59 11.97
N ASN A 581 29.54 15.35 12.17
CA ASN A 581 30.90 15.04 12.61
C ASN A 581 31.34 15.96 13.78
N GLU A 582 30.51 16.01 14.83
CA GLU A 582 30.72 16.81 16.06
C GLU A 582 30.69 18.34 15.86
N ASN A 583 30.49 18.84 14.65
CA ASN A 583 30.39 20.26 14.33
C ASN A 583 28.94 20.68 14.11
N THR A 584 28.62 21.92 14.46
CA THR A 584 27.31 22.52 14.11
C THR A 584 27.36 23.08 12.69
N ILE A 585 26.43 22.65 11.84
CA ILE A 585 26.27 23.12 10.46
C ILE A 585 24.81 23.49 10.18
N SER A 586 24.58 24.26 9.11
CA SER A 586 23.23 24.61 8.63
C SER A 586 22.68 23.65 7.56
N THR A 587 23.53 22.79 6.99
CA THR A 587 23.11 21.80 5.97
C THR A 587 22.62 20.52 6.63
N CYS A 588 21.39 20.55 7.11
CA CYS A 588 20.80 19.44 7.84
C CYS A 588 20.11 18.42 6.96
N PHE A 589 19.49 18.87 5.88
CA PHE A 589 18.75 18.00 4.97
C PHE A 589 19.40 18.05 3.59
N LEU A 590 19.60 16.88 2.99
CA LEU A 590 20.10 16.76 1.61
C LEU A 590 18.96 16.56 0.61
N PHE A 591 17.81 16.08 1.09
CA PHE A 591 16.64 15.75 0.29
C PHE A 591 15.39 16.35 0.93
N ALA A 592 14.31 16.47 0.16
CA ALA A 592 13.01 16.89 0.68
C ALA A 592 11.84 16.13 0.04
N ARG A 593 10.72 16.08 0.75
CA ARG A 593 9.43 15.48 0.33
C ARG A 593 8.26 16.24 0.97
N LYS A 594 7.03 16.23 0.41
CA LYS A 594 6.52 15.44 -0.73
C LYS A 594 6.16 16.35 -1.92
N PHE A 595 6.91 16.26 -3.01
CA PHE A 595 6.75 17.12 -4.18
C PHE A 595 5.89 16.44 -5.23
N MET A 596 4.84 17.13 -5.70
CA MET A 596 3.92 16.60 -6.70
C MET A 596 4.49 16.74 -8.12
N PRO A 597 3.99 15.99 -9.13
CA PRO A 597 4.47 16.10 -10.51
C PRO A 597 4.47 17.53 -11.06
N SER A 598 3.48 18.35 -10.66
CA SER A 598 3.37 19.76 -11.04
C SER A 598 4.54 20.64 -10.58
N THR A 599 5.38 20.15 -9.65
CA THR A 599 6.57 20.89 -9.19
C THR A 599 7.77 20.76 -10.13
N LEU A 600 7.75 19.83 -11.08
CA LEU A 600 8.91 19.55 -11.94
C LEU A 600 9.40 20.80 -12.67
N GLU A 601 8.49 21.48 -13.39
CA GLU A 601 8.86 22.62 -14.21
C GLU A 601 9.40 23.81 -13.38
N PRO A 602 8.75 24.27 -12.28
CA PRO A 602 9.33 25.34 -11.47
C PRO A 602 10.63 24.91 -10.78
N LEU A 603 10.78 23.64 -10.40
CA LEU A 603 12.06 23.12 -9.90
C LEU A 603 13.15 23.19 -10.96
N LEU A 604 12.87 22.79 -12.20
CA LEU A 604 13.84 22.86 -13.30
C LEU A 604 14.24 24.30 -13.64
N ARG A 605 13.33 25.27 -13.49
CA ARG A 605 13.63 26.71 -13.69
C ARG A 605 14.61 27.22 -12.64
N ILE A 606 14.49 26.78 -11.39
CA ILE A 606 15.29 27.24 -10.25
C ILE A 606 16.57 26.40 -10.07
N ALA A 607 16.59 25.16 -10.55
CA ALA A 607 17.68 24.22 -10.34
C ALA A 607 19.08 24.72 -10.79
N PRO A 608 19.24 25.45 -11.92
CA PRO A 608 20.54 26.05 -12.26
C PRO A 608 21.08 26.98 -11.16
N LEU A 609 20.20 27.78 -10.53
CA LEU A 609 20.57 28.69 -9.46
C LEU A 609 20.88 27.94 -8.15
N LEU A 610 20.05 26.98 -7.75
CA LEU A 610 20.16 26.35 -6.43
C LEU A 610 21.09 25.13 -6.40
N LEU A 611 21.15 24.38 -7.49
CA LEU A 611 21.89 23.12 -7.64
C LEU A 611 23.09 23.27 -8.59
N GLY A 612 23.33 24.45 -9.17
CA GLY A 612 24.51 24.71 -10.00
C GLY A 612 24.57 23.86 -11.27
N PHE A 613 23.41 23.52 -11.83
CA PHE A 613 23.34 22.84 -13.13
C PHE A 613 23.64 23.83 -14.24
N ASP A 614 24.39 23.42 -15.26
CA ASP A 614 24.54 24.23 -16.46
C ASP A 614 23.15 24.48 -17.09
N PRO A 615 22.82 25.75 -17.43
CA PRO A 615 21.49 26.15 -17.91
C PRO A 615 21.04 25.45 -19.19
#